data_AF-A0A3M1X7R9-F1
#
_entry.id   AF-A0A3M1X7R9-F1
#
_cell.length_a   1.000
_cell.length_b   1.000
_cell.length_c   1.000
_cell.angle_alpha   90.00
_cell.angle_beta   90.00
_cell.angle_gamma   90.00
#
_symmetry.space_group_name_H-M   'P 1'
#
loop_
_entity.id
_entity.type
_entity.pdbx_description
1 polymer ?
#
loop_
_entity_poly.entity_id
_entity_poly.type
_entity_poly.pdbx_seq_one_letter_code
_entity_poly.pdbx_strand_id
1 'polypeptide(L)'
;MAEWEEIEYLVVTWTQYIPVLRDIVRYAQEEAKVLIICSDSNAVRDYLSLRNIPLTQVSFLQTPYNSIWVRDYGANSVYAGSVDSLLLVDWIYNRPRPADDTIPRVLARQLGLPHYGMTTPPYDLVHTGGNFMSDGLGTAFSSELVVMKMDLAANSTPPTAPKPRSTALCRGLWASTAMSRCPCCPMMASTTSTCT
;
A
#
# COMPACT_ATOMS: atom_id res chain seq x y z
N MET A 1 -5.23 -4.87 -8.19
CA MET A 1 -6.60 -4.33 -8.08
C MET A 1 -6.59 -2.95 -8.70
N ALA A 2 -7.55 -2.68 -9.59
CA ALA A 2 -7.80 -1.35 -10.11
C ALA A 2 -8.55 -0.50 -9.08
N GLU A 3 -8.46 0.82 -9.19
CA GLU A 3 -9.07 1.75 -8.22
C GLU A 3 -10.60 1.81 -8.33
N TRP A 4 -11.18 1.31 -9.43
CA TRP A 4 -12.64 1.22 -9.64
C TRP A 4 -13.26 -0.12 -9.21
N GLU A 5 -12.46 -1.05 -8.71
CA GLU A 5 -12.98 -2.27 -8.08
C GLU A 5 -13.57 -1.94 -6.70
N GLU A 6 -14.45 -2.81 -6.21
CA GLU A 6 -15.10 -2.63 -4.90
C GLU A 6 -14.07 -2.64 -3.76
N ILE A 7 -14.23 -1.73 -2.80
CA ILE A 7 -13.36 -1.60 -1.63
C ILE A 7 -14.17 -1.73 -0.33
N GLU A 8 -13.59 -2.41 0.66
CA GLU A 8 -14.18 -2.45 2.00
C GLU A 8 -13.79 -1.22 2.84
N TYR A 9 -12.55 -0.76 2.71
CA TYR A 9 -11.98 0.34 3.49
C TYR A 9 -11.44 1.48 2.61
N LEU A 10 -11.85 2.71 2.91
CA LEU A 10 -11.17 3.94 2.50
C LEU A 10 -10.31 4.46 3.66
N VAL A 11 -9.02 4.65 3.41
CA VAL A 11 -8.08 5.15 4.43
C VAL A 11 -7.80 6.63 4.23
N VAL A 12 -7.83 7.41 5.30
CA VAL A 12 -7.46 8.84 5.30
C VAL A 12 -6.54 9.16 6.48
N THR A 13 -5.67 10.16 6.31
CA THR A 13 -4.80 10.65 7.39
C THR A 13 -5.25 12.02 7.86
N TRP A 14 -5.70 12.10 9.11
CA TRP A 14 -6.34 13.28 9.70
C TRP A 14 -5.33 14.32 10.17
N THR A 15 -5.00 15.28 9.31
CA THR A 15 -4.06 16.35 9.67
C THR A 15 -4.32 17.66 8.94
N GLN A 16 -3.91 17.78 7.68
CA GLN A 16 -4.07 19.00 6.88
C GLN A 16 -5.42 18.99 6.17
N TYR A 17 -5.87 20.14 5.66
CA TYR A 17 -7.12 20.25 4.88
C TYR A 17 -8.35 19.65 5.58
N ILE A 18 -8.44 19.81 6.91
CA ILE A 18 -9.49 19.19 7.75
C ILE A 18 -10.91 19.39 7.20
N PRO A 19 -11.33 20.55 6.67
CA PRO A 19 -12.66 20.69 6.09
C PRO A 19 -12.91 19.73 4.91
N VAL A 20 -11.89 19.48 4.08
CA VAL A 20 -11.95 18.53 2.96
C VAL A 20 -12.00 17.10 3.49
N LEU A 21 -11.14 16.76 4.46
CA LEU A 21 -11.15 15.43 5.08
C LEU A 21 -12.48 15.12 5.77
N ARG A 22 -13.10 16.10 6.43
CA ARG A 22 -14.45 15.98 7.00
C ARG A 22 -15.46 15.61 5.92
N ASP A 23 -15.44 16.30 4.79
CA ASP A 23 -16.41 16.04 3.70
C ASP A 23 -16.14 14.70 3.01
N ILE A 24 -14.87 14.30 2.87
CA ILE A 24 -14.50 12.94 2.44
C ILE A 24 -15.08 11.90 3.41
N VAL A 25 -14.86 12.05 4.72
CA VAL A 25 -15.41 11.13 5.73
C VAL A 25 -16.94 11.11 5.71
N ARG A 26 -17.59 12.27 5.52
CA ARG A 26 -19.05 12.37 5.44
C ARG A 26 -19.60 11.48 4.32
N TYR A 27 -19.09 11.64 3.10
CA TYR A 27 -19.66 10.94 1.94
C TYR A 27 -19.11 9.51 1.78
N ALA A 28 -17.83 9.28 2.10
CA ALA A 28 -17.24 7.95 1.93
C ALA A 28 -17.85 6.90 2.88
N GLN A 29 -18.28 7.30 4.08
CA GLN A 29 -18.86 6.36 5.04
C GLN A 29 -20.26 5.84 4.62
N GLU A 30 -20.87 6.45 3.60
CA GLU A 30 -22.13 5.97 3.01
C GLU A 30 -21.89 4.76 2.08
N GLU A 31 -20.67 4.63 1.54
CA GLU A 31 -20.31 3.62 0.52
C GLU A 31 -19.29 2.57 1.02
N ALA A 32 -18.41 2.93 1.96
CA ALA A 32 -17.36 2.04 2.47
C ALA A 32 -17.00 2.36 3.94
N LYS A 33 -16.25 1.45 4.59
CA LYS A 33 -15.71 1.74 5.93
C LYS A 33 -14.60 2.77 5.81
N VAL A 34 -14.62 3.81 6.64
CA VAL A 34 -13.57 4.82 6.66
C VAL A 34 -12.63 4.53 7.83
N LEU A 35 -11.35 4.34 7.54
CA LEU A 35 -10.30 4.20 8.56
C LEU A 35 -9.47 5.47 8.61
N ILE A 36 -9.52 6.15 9.76
CA ILE A 36 -8.87 7.44 9.98
C ILE A 36 -7.58 7.24 10.77
N ILE A 37 -6.44 7.49 10.13
CA ILE A 37 -5.14 7.61 10.78
C ILE A 37 -5.06 8.97 11.48
N CYS A 38 -4.79 9.00 12.78
CA CYS A 38 -4.80 10.25 13.55
C CYS A 38 -3.88 10.17 14.78
N SER A 39 -3.52 11.33 15.35
CA SER A 39 -2.76 11.35 16.62
C SER A 39 -3.68 11.13 17.83
N ASP A 40 -4.87 11.71 17.80
CA ASP A 40 -5.88 11.59 18.86
C ASP A 40 -7.25 11.29 18.27
N SER A 41 -7.76 10.08 18.52
CA SER A 41 -9.06 9.67 18.01
C SER A 41 -10.23 10.42 18.66
N ASN A 42 -10.09 10.88 19.91
CA ASN A 42 -11.14 11.65 20.58
C ASN A 42 -11.30 13.04 19.97
N ALA A 43 -10.18 13.72 19.69
CA ALA A 43 -10.20 15.01 19.00
C ALA A 43 -10.89 14.92 17.62
N VAL A 44 -10.69 13.82 16.87
CA VAL A 44 -11.38 13.62 15.59
C VAL A 44 -12.88 13.36 15.80
N ARG A 45 -13.25 12.51 16.75
CA ARG A 45 -14.67 12.24 17.08
C ARG A 45 -15.39 13.54 17.44
N ASP A 46 -14.84 14.31 18.37
CA ASP A 46 -15.43 15.57 18.81
C ASP A 46 -15.58 16.55 17.65
N TYR A 47 -14.55 16.67 16.80
CA TYR A 47 -14.60 17.56 15.63
C TYR A 47 -15.74 17.20 14.66
N LEU A 48 -15.92 15.89 14.40
CA LEU A 48 -16.93 15.35 13.49
C LEU A 48 -18.33 15.46 14.10
N SER A 49 -18.49 15.08 15.38
CA SER A 49 -19.76 15.14 16.10
C SER A 49 -20.28 16.57 16.27
N LEU A 50 -19.41 17.55 16.56
CA LEU A 50 -19.76 18.98 16.62
C LEU A 50 -20.30 19.52 15.28
N ARG A 51 -20.07 18.82 14.18
CA ARG A 51 -20.51 19.19 12.82
C ARG A 51 -21.60 18.26 12.29
N ASN A 52 -22.23 17.49 13.17
CA ASN A 52 -23.28 16.53 12.83
C ASN A 52 -22.83 15.52 11.76
N ILE A 53 -21.55 15.15 11.75
CA ILE A 53 -21.07 14.05 10.90
C ILE A 53 -21.27 12.75 11.68
N PRO A 54 -22.06 11.79 11.16
CA PRO A 54 -22.17 10.48 11.78
C PRO A 54 -20.83 9.76 11.77
N LEU A 55 -20.67 8.80 12.68
CA LEU A 55 -19.51 7.91 12.78
C LEU A 55 -19.94 6.46 12.64
N THR A 56 -20.83 6.17 11.68
CA THR A 56 -21.50 4.86 11.54
C THR A 56 -20.57 3.78 10.99
N GLN A 57 -19.75 4.14 9.99
CA GLN A 57 -18.77 3.25 9.36
C GLN A 57 -17.35 3.78 9.54
N VAL A 58 -17.07 4.47 10.66
CA VAL A 58 -15.77 5.11 10.91
C VAL A 58 -14.97 4.38 11.99
N SER A 59 -13.73 4.05 11.68
CA SER A 59 -12.75 3.46 12.60
C SER A 59 -11.48 4.31 12.65
N PHE A 60 -10.65 4.14 13.69
CA PHE A 60 -9.49 4.99 13.94
C PHE A 60 -8.23 4.15 14.13
N LEU A 61 -7.12 4.64 13.61
CA LEU A 61 -5.78 4.10 13.82
C LEU A 61 -4.88 5.21 14.39
N GLN A 62 -4.54 5.09 15.67
CA GLN A 62 -3.64 6.03 16.33
C GLN A 62 -2.19 5.60 16.15
N THR A 63 -1.47 6.26 15.26
CA THR A 63 -0.08 5.96 14.92
C THR A 63 0.64 7.22 14.44
N PRO A 64 1.97 7.35 14.63
CA PRO A 64 2.73 8.46 14.06
C PRO A 64 2.66 8.47 12.53
N TYR A 65 2.58 9.67 11.95
CA TYR A 65 2.66 9.95 10.52
C TYR A 65 3.40 11.27 10.29
N ASN A 66 3.91 11.49 9.08
CA ASN A 66 4.54 12.74 8.67
C ASN A 66 3.65 13.59 7.77
N SER A 67 2.74 13.00 6.99
CA SER A 67 1.95 13.74 6.01
C SER A 67 0.55 13.18 5.72
N ILE A 68 -0.28 14.00 5.07
CA ILE A 68 -1.66 13.65 4.64
C ILE A 68 -1.71 12.63 3.50
N TRP A 69 -0.60 12.43 2.78
CA TRP A 69 -0.57 11.77 1.46
C TRP A 69 -0.63 10.24 1.53
N VAL A 70 -1.68 9.69 2.16
CA VAL A 70 -1.85 8.23 2.31
C VAL A 70 -1.94 7.50 0.96
N ARG A 71 -2.33 8.18 -0.12
CA ARG A 71 -2.23 7.64 -1.49
C ARG A 71 -0.78 7.34 -1.91
N ASP A 72 0.20 8.08 -1.39
CA ASP A 72 1.60 7.94 -1.76
C ASP A 72 2.35 6.86 -0.96
N TYR A 73 2.10 6.79 0.35
CA TYR A 73 2.79 5.85 1.23
C TYR A 73 1.94 4.65 1.65
N GLY A 74 0.63 4.68 1.39
CA GLY A 74 -0.27 3.58 1.72
C GLY A 74 0.02 2.34 0.90
N ALA A 75 -0.36 1.18 1.44
CA ALA A 75 -0.22 -0.09 0.74
C ALA A 75 -1.19 -0.18 -0.45
N ASN A 76 -0.82 -0.98 -1.44
CA ASN A 76 -1.68 -1.33 -2.56
C ASN A 76 -2.37 -2.66 -2.27
N SER A 77 -3.66 -2.71 -2.55
CA SER A 77 -4.46 -3.93 -2.45
C SER A 77 -4.20 -4.86 -3.63
N VAL A 78 -3.96 -6.12 -3.31
CA VAL A 78 -3.70 -7.19 -4.28
C VAL A 78 -4.52 -8.41 -3.87
N TYR A 79 -5.10 -9.11 -4.85
CA TYR A 79 -5.72 -10.41 -4.63
C TYR A 79 -4.75 -11.51 -5.07
N ALA A 80 -4.50 -12.49 -4.20
CA ALA A 80 -3.83 -13.73 -4.56
C ALA A 80 -4.84 -14.74 -5.11
N GLY A 81 -4.47 -15.42 -6.19
CA GLY A 81 -5.38 -16.32 -6.90
C GLY A 81 -6.53 -15.54 -7.57
N SER A 82 -7.48 -16.25 -8.17
CA SER A 82 -8.53 -15.62 -8.97
C SER A 82 -9.38 -14.63 -8.17
N VAL A 83 -9.60 -14.83 -6.86
CA VAL A 83 -10.22 -13.87 -5.91
C VAL A 83 -10.01 -14.31 -4.43
N ASP A 84 -9.03 -15.14 -4.09
CA ASP A 84 -9.11 -15.90 -2.81
C ASP A 84 -8.66 -15.10 -1.58
N SER A 85 -7.54 -14.39 -1.66
CA SER A 85 -6.96 -13.72 -0.48
C SER A 85 -6.51 -12.30 -0.77
N LEU A 86 -7.11 -11.33 -0.08
CA LEU A 86 -6.66 -9.93 -0.07
C LEU A 86 -5.34 -9.82 0.70
N LEU A 87 -4.35 -9.18 0.08
CA LEU A 87 -3.06 -8.87 0.68
C LEU A 87 -2.65 -7.45 0.33
N LEU A 88 -1.78 -6.88 1.17
CA LEU A 88 -1.27 -5.53 1.04
C LEU A 88 0.19 -5.56 0.59
N VAL A 89 0.52 -4.84 -0.47
CA VAL A 89 1.90 -4.69 -0.98
C VAL A 89 2.33 -3.23 -0.94
N ASP A 90 3.49 -2.97 -0.37
CA ASP A 90 4.13 -1.65 -0.37
C ASP A 90 5.60 -1.73 -0.81
N TRP A 91 6.22 -0.56 -0.88
CA TRP A 91 7.59 -0.32 -1.33
C TRP A 91 8.22 0.73 -0.44
N ILE A 92 9.52 0.94 -0.57
CA ILE A 92 10.24 1.99 0.16
C ILE A 92 9.71 3.35 -0.30
N TYR A 93 9.15 4.15 0.61
CA TYR A 93 8.61 5.45 0.25
C TYR A 93 9.71 6.43 -0.16
N ASN A 94 9.56 7.05 -1.33
CA ASN A 94 10.59 7.90 -1.95
C ASN A 94 10.68 9.34 -1.39
N ARG A 95 10.34 9.53 -0.11
CA ARG A 95 10.44 10.79 0.63
C ARG A 95 11.10 10.52 1.99
N PRO A 96 11.81 11.49 2.58
CA PRO A 96 12.41 11.36 3.91
C PRO A 96 11.33 11.50 5.00
N ARG A 97 10.35 10.58 4.99
CA ARG A 97 9.16 10.56 5.85
C ARG A 97 9.03 9.17 6.48
N PRO A 98 9.85 8.85 7.49
CA PRO A 98 9.93 7.50 8.03
C PRO A 98 8.66 7.06 8.75
N ALA A 99 7.87 7.97 9.33
CA ALA A 99 6.62 7.60 9.99
C ALA A 99 5.57 7.18 8.96
N ASP A 100 5.46 7.90 7.83
CA ASP A 100 4.60 7.54 6.70
C ASP A 100 4.95 6.14 6.16
N ASP A 101 6.25 5.85 6.00
CA ASP A 101 6.77 4.58 5.47
C ASP A 101 6.47 3.36 6.38
N THR A 102 6.10 3.58 7.64
CA THR A 102 5.69 2.49 8.54
C THR A 102 4.20 2.15 8.47
N ILE A 103 3.37 3.06 7.93
CA ILE A 103 1.91 2.94 7.98
C ILE A 103 1.39 1.66 7.32
N PRO A 104 1.84 1.23 6.12
CA PRO A 104 1.35 0.00 5.48
C PRO A 104 1.35 -1.22 6.40
N ARG A 105 2.45 -1.44 7.11
CA ARG A 105 2.60 -2.56 8.05
C ARG A 105 1.69 -2.43 9.28
N VAL A 106 1.52 -1.22 9.79
CA VAL A 106 0.63 -0.96 10.95
C VAL A 106 -0.83 -1.17 10.54
N LEU A 107 -1.22 -0.67 9.36
CA LEU A 107 -2.55 -0.84 8.78
C LEU A 107 -2.86 -2.32 8.54
N ALA A 108 -1.94 -3.08 7.94
CA ALA A 108 -2.12 -4.51 7.72
C ALA A 108 -2.36 -5.27 9.02
N ARG A 109 -1.62 -4.95 10.08
CA ARG A 109 -1.82 -5.54 11.41
C ARG A 109 -3.19 -5.19 11.99
N GLN A 110 -3.63 -3.94 11.83
CA GLN A 110 -4.94 -3.48 12.30
C GLN A 110 -6.09 -4.23 11.61
N LEU A 111 -5.94 -4.53 10.31
CA LEU A 111 -6.94 -5.22 9.50
C LEU A 111 -6.79 -6.75 9.50
N GLY A 112 -5.72 -7.30 10.10
CA GLY A 112 -5.43 -8.73 10.06
C GLY A 112 -5.06 -9.26 8.68
N LEU A 113 -4.51 -8.40 7.79
CA LEU A 113 -4.18 -8.76 6.41
C LEU A 113 -2.69 -9.13 6.26
N PRO A 114 -2.34 -10.07 5.36
CA PRO A 114 -0.96 -10.30 4.95
C PRO A 114 -0.36 -9.03 4.33
N HIS A 115 0.90 -8.75 4.68
CA HIS A 115 1.65 -7.59 4.18
C HIS A 115 2.99 -8.03 3.60
N TYR A 116 3.31 -7.53 2.40
CA TYR A 116 4.56 -7.78 1.71
C TYR A 116 5.23 -6.45 1.33
N GLY A 117 6.40 -6.20 1.92
CA GLY A 117 7.19 -5.01 1.61
C GLY A 117 8.32 -5.27 0.64
N MET A 118 8.39 -4.45 -0.41
CA MET A 118 9.46 -4.43 -1.40
C MET A 118 10.69 -3.68 -0.85
N THR A 119 11.26 -4.17 0.25
CA THR A 119 12.37 -3.53 0.98
C THR A 119 13.68 -4.32 0.93
N THR A 120 13.65 -5.57 0.43
CA THR A 120 14.80 -6.47 0.39
C THR A 120 15.24 -6.79 -1.04
N PRO A 121 16.54 -6.71 -1.36
CA PRO A 121 17.06 -7.15 -2.65
C PRO A 121 16.72 -8.62 -2.98
N PRO A 122 16.47 -8.98 -4.26
CA PRO A 122 16.54 -8.13 -5.46
C PRO A 122 15.21 -7.42 -5.81
N TYR A 123 14.24 -7.44 -4.89
CA TYR A 123 12.89 -6.93 -5.09
C TYR A 123 12.67 -5.57 -4.43
N ASP A 124 13.73 -4.95 -3.92
CA ASP A 124 13.68 -3.62 -3.35
C ASP A 124 13.26 -2.60 -4.41
N LEU A 125 12.23 -1.82 -4.09
CA LEU A 125 11.69 -0.78 -4.95
C LEU A 125 11.49 0.47 -4.09
N VAL A 126 11.98 1.60 -4.58
CA VAL A 126 11.62 2.90 -4.03
C VAL A 126 10.47 3.45 -4.89
N HIS A 127 9.39 3.97 -4.31
CA HIS A 127 8.26 4.48 -5.11
C HIS A 127 7.35 5.42 -4.32
N THR A 128 6.31 5.89 -4.98
CA THR A 128 5.16 6.63 -4.42
C THR A 128 3.87 6.15 -5.08
N GLY A 129 2.83 5.84 -4.30
CA GLY A 129 1.57 5.31 -4.81
C GLY A 129 0.82 6.24 -5.75
N GLY A 130 0.93 7.56 -5.59
CA GLY A 130 0.37 8.50 -6.56
C GLY A 130 0.96 8.41 -7.97
N ASN A 131 2.10 7.73 -8.16
CA ASN A 131 2.71 7.47 -9.47
C ASN A 131 2.48 6.02 -9.94
N PHE A 132 1.52 5.31 -9.36
CA PHE A 132 1.19 3.93 -9.71
C PHE A 132 -0.33 3.78 -9.86
N MET A 133 -0.75 3.16 -10.95
CA MET A 133 -2.15 2.80 -11.19
C MET A 133 -2.18 1.46 -11.93
N SER A 134 -3.12 0.57 -11.61
CA SER A 134 -3.31 -0.71 -12.31
C SER A 134 -4.66 -0.75 -13.01
N ASP A 135 -4.73 -1.45 -14.14
CA ASP A 135 -5.99 -1.75 -14.83
C ASP A 135 -6.76 -2.94 -14.26
N GLY A 136 -6.20 -3.63 -13.26
CA GLY A 136 -6.78 -4.86 -12.69
C GLY A 136 -6.65 -6.10 -13.59
N LEU A 137 -6.10 -5.96 -14.80
CA LEU A 137 -5.97 -7.00 -15.83
C LEU A 137 -4.49 -7.30 -16.16
N GLY A 138 -3.58 -6.91 -15.27
CA GLY A 138 -2.15 -7.20 -15.38
C GLY A 138 -1.31 -6.08 -15.99
N THR A 139 -1.92 -4.93 -16.30
CA THR A 139 -1.20 -3.72 -16.72
C THR A 139 -1.10 -2.74 -15.56
N ALA A 140 0.03 -2.05 -15.49
CA ALA A 140 0.22 -0.93 -14.58
C ALA A 140 0.85 0.26 -15.31
N PHE A 141 0.46 1.45 -14.87
CA PHE A 141 0.88 2.73 -15.40
C PHE A 141 1.71 3.47 -14.35
N SER A 142 2.81 4.05 -14.79
CA SER A 142 3.68 4.90 -13.98
C SER A 142 4.41 5.88 -14.89
N SER A 143 4.65 7.10 -14.42
CA SER A 143 5.54 8.01 -15.16
C SER A 143 7.00 7.57 -15.04
N GLU A 144 7.83 7.93 -16.02
CA GLU A 144 9.27 7.62 -16.06
C GLU A 144 10.05 8.14 -14.83
N LEU A 145 9.45 9.03 -14.02
CA LEU A 145 10.00 9.49 -12.74
C LEU A 145 10.38 8.32 -11.81
N VAL A 146 9.71 7.18 -11.91
CA VAL A 146 10.11 5.98 -11.16
C VAL A 146 11.55 5.59 -11.47
N VAL A 147 11.91 5.48 -12.74
CA VAL A 147 13.24 5.05 -13.19
C VAL A 147 14.29 6.11 -12.80
N MET A 148 13.99 7.39 -13.03
CA MET A 148 14.92 8.48 -12.75
C MET A 148 15.21 8.64 -11.25
N LYS A 149 14.19 8.47 -10.41
CA LYS A 149 14.35 8.63 -8.96
C LYS A 149 15.00 7.42 -8.30
N MET A 150 14.95 6.24 -8.94
CA MET A 150 15.66 5.04 -8.46
C MET A 150 17.17 5.22 -8.59
N ASP A 151 17.61 5.80 -9.71
CA ASP A 151 19.04 6.01 -10.00
C ASP A 151 19.68 7.02 -9.02
N LEU A 152 18.89 7.94 -8.47
CA LEU A 152 19.35 8.88 -7.42
C LEU A 152 19.47 8.23 -6.03
N ALA A 153 18.72 7.16 -5.75
CA ALA A 153 18.85 6.40 -4.49
C ALA A 153 20.03 5.41 -4.52
N ALA A 154 20.48 5.00 -5.72
CA ALA A 154 21.57 4.04 -5.93
C ALA A 154 22.99 4.64 -5.89
N ASN A 155 23.14 5.96 -5.68
CA ASN A 155 24.43 6.65 -5.88
C ASN A 155 25.43 6.52 -4.71
N SER A 156 25.41 5.40 -3.96
CA SER A 156 26.48 5.02 -3.02
C SER A 156 27.44 3.96 -3.58
N THR A 157 27.20 3.42 -4.79
CA THR A 157 28.16 2.54 -5.50
C THR A 157 27.99 2.63 -7.02
N PRO A 158 29.09 2.61 -7.81
CA PRO A 158 29.02 2.71 -9.27
C PRO A 158 28.27 1.51 -9.89
N PRO A 159 27.58 1.70 -11.03
CA PRO A 159 26.60 0.75 -11.53
C PRO A 159 27.26 -0.50 -12.12
N THR A 160 27.07 -1.64 -11.46
CA THR A 160 27.28 -2.96 -12.08
C THR A 160 26.03 -3.35 -12.86
N ALA A 161 26.10 -3.20 -14.18
CA ALA A 161 25.13 -3.63 -15.19
C ALA A 161 23.68 -3.09 -15.05
N PRO A 162 22.98 -2.81 -16.18
CA PRO A 162 21.56 -2.50 -16.12
C PRO A 162 20.81 -3.76 -15.67
N LYS A 163 20.46 -3.85 -14.38
CA LYS A 163 19.37 -4.74 -13.94
C LYS A 163 18.17 -4.44 -14.85
N PRO A 164 17.40 -5.43 -15.31
CA PRO A 164 16.20 -5.13 -16.08
C PRO A 164 15.18 -4.48 -15.11
N ARG A 165 15.17 -3.14 -15.10
CA ARG A 165 14.57 -2.26 -14.08
C ARG A 165 13.03 -2.23 -14.14
N SER A 166 12.43 -2.67 -15.25
CA SER A 166 10.99 -2.96 -15.34
C SER A 166 10.60 -4.26 -14.63
N THR A 167 11.56 -5.15 -14.36
CA THR A 167 11.28 -6.50 -13.88
C THR A 167 11.05 -6.57 -12.38
N ALA A 168 11.50 -5.60 -11.58
CA ALA A 168 11.16 -5.52 -10.16
C ALA A 168 9.71 -5.03 -9.96
N LEU A 169 9.32 -3.97 -10.70
CA LEU A 169 7.93 -3.51 -10.79
C LEU A 169 7.04 -4.65 -11.30
N CYS A 170 7.38 -5.25 -12.45
CA CYS A 170 6.63 -6.38 -13.00
C CYS A 170 6.66 -7.62 -12.11
N ARG A 171 7.75 -8.00 -11.42
CA ARG A 171 7.77 -9.22 -10.58
C ARG A 171 7.04 -9.05 -9.25
N GLY A 172 7.10 -7.86 -8.64
CA GLY A 172 6.24 -7.53 -7.50
C GLY A 172 4.77 -7.60 -7.89
N LEU A 173 4.43 -7.11 -9.08
CA LEU A 173 3.07 -7.15 -9.65
C LEU A 173 2.64 -8.55 -10.13
N TRP A 174 3.55 -9.34 -10.70
CA TRP A 174 3.29 -10.68 -11.25
C TRP A 174 3.36 -11.79 -10.20
N ALA A 175 3.90 -11.54 -9.00
CA ALA A 175 3.73 -12.47 -7.88
C ALA A 175 2.23 -12.74 -7.59
N SER A 176 1.35 -11.78 -7.91
CA SER A 176 -0.11 -11.86 -7.83
C SER A 176 -0.74 -12.78 -8.89
N THR A 177 -0.20 -12.77 -10.12
CA THR A 177 -0.80 -13.50 -11.26
C THR A 177 -0.11 -14.84 -11.55
N ALA A 178 1.12 -15.04 -11.06
CA ALA A 178 1.99 -16.14 -11.49
C ALA A 178 2.19 -17.27 -10.47
N MET A 179 1.40 -17.34 -9.38
CA MET A 179 1.42 -18.55 -8.52
C MET A 179 0.83 -19.80 -9.20
N SER A 180 0.18 -19.68 -10.37
CA SER A 180 -0.38 -20.83 -11.09
C SER A 180 0.21 -21.12 -12.48
N ARG A 181 1.05 -20.25 -13.07
CA ARG A 181 1.52 -20.43 -14.47
C ARG A 181 2.92 -19.87 -14.78
N CYS A 182 3.92 -20.12 -13.93
CA CYS A 182 5.31 -19.84 -14.28
C CYS A 182 6.13 -21.14 -14.43
N PRO A 183 6.56 -21.55 -15.65
CA PRO A 183 7.38 -22.75 -15.84
C PRO A 183 8.82 -22.61 -15.31
N CYS A 184 9.19 -21.45 -14.76
CA CYS A 184 10.55 -21.15 -14.31
C CYS A 184 10.66 -20.86 -12.80
N CYS A 185 9.64 -21.18 -12.00
CA CYS A 185 9.73 -21.12 -10.54
C CYS A 185 9.93 -22.55 -10.01
N PRO A 186 11.12 -22.94 -9.52
CA PRO A 186 11.24 -24.21 -8.83
C PRO A 186 10.35 -24.15 -7.59
N MET A 187 9.36 -25.05 -7.55
CA MET A 187 8.50 -25.28 -6.40
C MET A 187 9.37 -25.41 -5.14
N MET A 188 9.19 -24.52 -4.16
CA MET A 188 9.52 -24.87 -2.77
C MET A 188 8.49 -25.89 -2.32
N ALA A 189 8.70 -27.15 -2.73
CA ALA A 189 8.06 -28.29 -2.11
C ALA A 189 8.56 -28.40 -0.67
N SER A 190 7.62 -28.41 0.25
CA SER A 190 7.79 -28.75 1.65
C SER A 190 8.65 -29.99 1.82
N THR A 191 9.77 -29.87 2.53
CA THR A 191 10.40 -31.03 3.15
C THR A 191 9.90 -31.13 4.59
N THR A 192 8.70 -31.67 4.72
CA THR A 192 8.34 -32.46 5.89
C THR A 192 9.07 -33.80 5.79
N SER A 193 10.06 -34.02 6.64
CA SER A 193 10.51 -35.37 6.97
C SER A 193 10.61 -35.50 8.48
N THR A 194 9.51 -35.97 9.08
CA THR A 194 9.47 -36.57 10.42
C THR A 194 10.10 -37.97 10.40
N CYS A 195 10.79 -38.30 11.50
CA CYS A 195 11.03 -39.62 12.12
C CYS A 195 10.89 -40.90 11.25
N THR A 196 12.00 -41.62 11.09
CA THR A 196 12.34 -42.87 11.84
C THR A 196 13.84 -43.13 11.69
#